data_AF-A0A3D0TIQ4-F1
#
_entry.id   AF-A0A3D0TIQ4-F1
#
_cell.length_a   1.000
_cell.length_b   1.000
_cell.length_c   1.000
_cell.angle_alpha   90.00
_cell.angle_beta   90.00
_cell.angle_gamma   90.00
#
_symmetry.space_group_name_H-M   'P 1'
#
loop_
_entity.id
_entity.type
_entity.pdbx_description
1 polymer ?
#
loop_
_entity_poly.entity_id
_entity_poly.type
_entity_poly.pdbx_seq_one_letter_code
_entity_poly.pdbx_strand_id
1 'polypeptide(L)'
;METLLLAPFAAVMIVVWNVDGTGNIGGDWRIVFFLVGAGVVTSLPLLWFTNAGKRLRYTTLGFIQYMTPSIQLLIGVYLYHEPFTPTHSITFGLIWAGLVIFSINSLFVQRPS
;
A
#
# COMPACT_ATOMS: atom_id res chain seq x y z
N MET A 1 -4.12 12.18 -13.75
CA MET A 1 -4.64 13.46 -14.28
C MET A 1 -5.18 14.32 -13.14
N GLU A 2 -5.97 13.76 -12.21
CA GLU A 2 -6.47 14.51 -11.03
C GLU A 2 -5.36 15.09 -10.13
N THR A 3 -4.27 14.35 -9.89
CA THR A 3 -3.11 14.85 -9.11
C THR A 3 -2.39 16.03 -9.75
N LEU A 4 -2.39 16.12 -11.09
CA LEU A 4 -1.77 17.23 -11.81
C LEU A 4 -2.64 18.50 -11.72
N LEU A 5 -3.95 18.34 -11.60
CA LEU A 5 -4.90 19.43 -11.39
C LEU A 5 -4.81 20.01 -9.98
N LEU A 6 -4.50 19.18 -8.98
CA LEU A 6 -4.32 19.61 -7.59
C LEU A 6 -2.92 20.19 -7.31
N ALA A 7 -1.92 19.87 -8.15
CA ALA A 7 -0.55 20.35 -8.02
C ALA A 7 -0.40 21.89 -7.91
N PRO A 8 -1.04 22.72 -8.76
CA PRO A 8 -0.93 24.17 -8.62
C PRO A 8 -1.58 24.69 -7.33
N PHE A 9 -2.68 24.08 -6.88
CA PHE A 9 -3.33 24.45 -5.61
C PHE A 9 -2.45 24.12 -4.40
N ALA A 10 -1.81 22.94 -4.42
CA ALA A 10 -0.83 22.55 -3.41
C ALA A 10 0.38 23.50 -3.38
N ALA A 11 0.87 23.94 -4.55
CA ALA A 11 1.96 24.91 -4.64
C ALA A 11 1.60 26.26 -4.02
N VAL A 12 0.39 26.77 -4.28
CA VAL A 12 -0.12 28.01 -3.68
C VAL A 12 -0.20 27.88 -2.15
N MET A 13 -0.76 26.78 -1.64
CA MET A 13 -0.84 26.54 -0.19
C MET A 13 0.55 26.47 0.47
N ILE A 14 1.52 25.82 -0.17
CA ILE A 14 2.90 25.75 0.32
C ILE A 14 3.51 27.15 0.41
N VAL A 15 3.29 28.01 -0.58
CA VAL A 15 3.81 29.40 -0.56
C VAL A 15 3.13 30.20 0.55
N VAL A 16 1.80 30.11 0.68
CA VAL A 16 1.05 30.80 1.74
C VAL A 16 1.55 30.39 3.13
N TRP A 17 1.67 29.09 3.41
CA TRP A 17 2.17 28.61 4.71
C TRP A 17 3.64 28.97 4.97
N ASN A 18 4.48 29.04 3.95
CA ASN A 18 5.86 29.51 4.12
C ASN A 18 5.94 31.01 4.46
N VAL A 19 5.08 31.84 3.86
CA VAL A 19 5.01 33.28 4.17
C VAL A 19 4.46 33.52 5.59
N ASP A 20 3.52 32.68 6.04
CA ASP A 20 2.92 32.74 7.38
C ASP A 20 3.86 32.19 8.50
N GLY A 21 5.02 31.64 8.14
CA GLY A 21 6.00 31.09 9.09
C GLY A 21 5.62 29.74 9.71
N THR A 22 4.46 29.18 9.34
CA THR A 22 3.98 27.85 9.75
C THR A 22 4.37 26.73 8.77
N GLY A 23 5.02 27.09 7.66
CA GLY A 23 5.50 26.19 6.63
C GLY A 23 6.66 25.32 7.11
N ASN A 24 6.52 24.00 6.98
CA ASN A 24 7.58 23.04 7.32
C ASN A 24 8.59 22.80 6.17
N ILE A 25 8.37 23.44 5.00
CA ILE A 25 9.24 23.32 3.82
C ILE A 25 10.34 24.40 3.91
N GLY A 26 11.45 24.08 4.58
CA GLY A 26 12.56 25.01 4.81
C GLY A 26 13.15 24.93 6.22
N GLY A 27 12.47 24.25 7.15
CA GLY A 27 12.98 23.95 8.49
C GLY A 27 13.95 22.76 8.49
N ASP A 28 13.48 21.59 8.94
CA ASP A 28 14.29 20.39 8.95
C ASP A 28 14.31 19.69 7.58
N TRP A 29 15.44 19.76 6.90
CA TRP A 29 15.63 19.17 5.57
C TRP A 29 15.41 17.64 5.54
N ARG A 30 15.60 16.94 6.67
CA ARG A 30 15.34 15.50 6.76
C ARG A 30 13.86 15.21 6.66
N ILE A 31 13.01 16.02 7.31
CA ILE A 31 11.55 15.83 7.26
C ILE A 31 11.05 16.06 5.84
N VAL A 32 11.52 17.11 5.17
CA VAL A 32 11.17 17.39 3.77
C VAL A 32 11.59 16.23 2.87
N PHE A 33 12.80 15.69 3.05
CA PHE A 33 13.29 14.54 2.29
C PHE A 33 12.43 13.27 2.51
N PHE A 34 12.11 12.93 3.77
CA PHE A 34 11.24 11.80 4.08
C PHE A 34 9.81 12.00 3.55
N LEU A 35 9.28 13.22 3.57
CA LEU A 35 7.93 13.54 3.11
C LEU A 35 7.81 13.37 1.58
N VAL A 36 8.79 13.88 0.83
CA VAL A 36 8.88 13.68 -0.62
C VAL A 36 9.10 12.19 -0.94
N GLY A 37 10.00 11.53 -0.21
CA GLY A 37 10.30 10.11 -0.34
C GLY A 37 9.09 9.22 -0.10
N ALA A 38 8.26 9.51 0.91
CA ALA A 38 7.04 8.78 1.22
C ALA A 38 6.03 8.82 0.06
N GLY A 39 5.90 9.97 -0.61
CA GLY A 39 5.08 10.11 -1.82
C GLY A 39 5.55 9.21 -2.97
N VAL A 40 6.86 9.17 -3.21
CA VAL A 40 7.46 8.31 -4.25
C VAL A 40 7.27 6.83 -3.90
N VAL A 41 7.61 6.43 -2.67
CA VAL A 41 7.49 5.04 -2.20
C VAL A 41 6.04 4.54 -2.24
N THR A 42 5.05 5.40 -2.00
CA THR A 42 3.63 5.04 -2.09
C THR A 42 3.15 4.95 -3.54
N SER A 43 3.58 5.88 -4.40
CA SER A 43 3.12 5.95 -5.79
C SER A 43 3.72 4.86 -6.68
N LEU A 44 4.97 4.44 -6.42
CA LEU A 44 5.66 3.39 -7.16
C LEU A 44 4.89 2.06 -7.24
N PRO A 45 4.49 1.43 -6.12
CA PRO A 45 3.74 0.17 -6.15
C PRO A 45 2.36 0.34 -6.81
N LEU A 46 1.70 1.50 -6.64
CA LEU A 46 0.44 1.83 -7.31
C LEU A 46 0.58 1.90 -8.85
N LEU A 47 1.65 2.54 -9.33
CA LEU A 47 1.97 2.61 -10.76
C LEU A 47 2.34 1.25 -11.33
N TRP A 48 3.16 0.47 -10.60
CA TRP A 48 3.47 -0.91 -10.97
C TRP A 48 2.23 -1.79 -10.98
N PHE A 49 1.33 -1.67 -10.00
CA PHE A 49 0.06 -2.39 -9.95
C PHE A 49 -0.85 -2.02 -11.12
N THR A 50 -0.97 -0.72 -11.44
CA THR A 50 -1.79 -0.24 -12.56
C THR A 50 -1.26 -0.73 -13.90
N ASN A 51 0.05 -0.79 -14.08
CA ASN A 51 0.68 -1.36 -15.28
C ASN A 51 0.57 -2.89 -15.33
N ALA A 52 0.70 -3.56 -14.19
CA ALA A 52 0.52 -5.00 -14.05
C ALA A 52 -0.93 -5.43 -14.35
N GLY A 53 -1.93 -4.69 -13.85
CA GLY A 53 -3.34 -4.96 -14.10
C GLY A 53 -3.76 -4.84 -15.57
N LYS A 54 -3.01 -4.08 -16.38
CA LYS A 54 -3.20 -4.04 -17.85
C LYS A 54 -2.64 -5.28 -18.56
N ARG A 55 -1.81 -6.10 -17.91
CA ARG A 55 -1.09 -7.24 -18.51
C ARG A 55 -1.37 -8.60 -17.85
N LEU A 56 -1.92 -8.65 -16.64
CA LEU A 56 -2.13 -9.88 -15.87
C LEU A 56 -3.61 -10.28 -15.78
N ARG A 57 -3.89 -11.57 -15.90
CA ARG A 57 -5.21 -12.16 -15.58
C ARG A 57 -5.55 -11.85 -14.11
N TYR A 58 -6.83 -11.54 -13.84
CA TYR A 58 -7.36 -11.28 -12.49
C TYR A 58 -6.94 -12.31 -11.42
N THR A 59 -6.72 -13.57 -11.80
CA THR A 59 -6.21 -14.63 -10.93
C THR A 59 -4.83 -14.32 -10.33
N THR A 60 -3.88 -13.83 -11.12
CA THR A 60 -2.50 -13.57 -10.64
C THR A 60 -2.45 -12.34 -9.71
N LEU A 61 -3.32 -11.36 -9.97
CA LEU A 61 -3.51 -10.21 -9.08
C LEU A 61 -4.02 -10.62 -7.69
N GLY A 62 -4.96 -11.58 -7.63
CA GLY A 62 -5.42 -12.15 -6.36
C GLY A 62 -4.28 -12.83 -5.58
N PHE A 63 -3.47 -13.64 -6.26
CA PHE A 63 -2.30 -14.29 -5.66
C PHE A 63 -1.30 -13.32 -5.03
N ILE A 64 -0.99 -12.21 -5.71
CA ILE A 64 -0.08 -11.19 -5.18
C ILE A 64 -0.70 -10.47 -3.97
N GLN A 65 -2.00 -10.19 -3.99
CA GLN A 65 -2.69 -9.56 -2.86
C GLN A 65 -2.74 -10.47 -1.61
N TYR A 66 -2.64 -11.80 -1.78
CA TYR A 66 -2.53 -12.73 -0.64
C TYR A 66 -1.20 -12.68 0.09
N MET A 67 -0.14 -12.18 -0.55
CA MET A 67 1.13 -11.96 0.12
C MET A 67 1.07 -10.78 1.09
N THR A 68 0.19 -9.80 0.86
CA THR A 68 0.03 -8.60 1.70
C THR A 68 -0.23 -8.92 3.19
N PRO A 69 -1.25 -9.70 3.58
CA PRO A 69 -1.50 -10.00 4.99
C PRO A 69 -0.34 -10.78 5.65
N SER A 70 0.34 -11.64 4.88
CA SER A 70 1.50 -12.40 5.38
C SER A 70 2.71 -11.50 5.61
N ILE A 71 2.99 -10.58 4.68
CA ILE A 71 4.07 -9.59 4.81
C ILE A 71 3.79 -8.62 5.96
N GLN A 72 2.53 -8.17 6.12
CA GLN A 72 2.14 -7.31 7.24
C GLN A 72 2.34 -7.99 8.59
N LEU A 73 1.98 -9.27 8.72
CA LEU A 73 2.25 -10.05 9.93
C LEU A 73 3.76 -10.18 10.20
N LEU A 74 4.56 -10.53 9.18
CA LEU A 74 6.01 -10.66 9.31
C LEU A 74 6.67 -9.35 9.74
N ILE A 75 6.25 -8.22 9.15
CA ILE A 75 6.75 -6.90 9.53
C ILE A 75 6.31 -6.54 10.96
N GLY A 76 5.05 -6.78 11.34
CA GLY A 76 4.55 -6.52 12.69
C GLY A 76 5.32 -7.29 13.77
N VAL A 77 5.60 -8.58 13.53
CA VAL A 77 6.33 -9.43 14.48
C VAL A 77 7.83 -9.14 14.49
N TYR A 78 8.47 -9.01 13.33
CA TYR A 78 9.93 -8.94 13.23
C TYR A 78 10.48 -7.51 13.31
N LEU A 79 9.78 -6.52 12.73
CA LEU A 79 10.23 -5.12 12.72
C LEU A 79 9.66 -4.34 13.90
N TYR A 80 8.34 -4.44 14.13
CA TYR A 80 7.67 -3.71 15.20
C TYR A 80 7.67 -4.43 16.55
N HIS A 81 8.16 -5.68 16.60
CA HIS A 81 8.24 -6.49 17.82
C HIS A 81 6.90 -6.60 18.57
N GLU A 82 5.78 -6.57 17.86
CA GLU A 82 4.47 -6.67 18.50
C GLU A 82 4.28 -8.05 19.15
N PRO A 83 3.70 -8.12 20.37
CA PRO A 83 3.48 -9.39 21.05
C PRO A 83 2.53 -10.24 20.22
N PHE A 84 3.04 -11.36 19.71
CA PHE A 84 2.29 -12.35 18.95
C PHE A 84 1.28 -13.04 19.87
N THR A 85 0.15 -12.37 20.07
CA THR A 85 -0.94 -12.80 20.94
C THR A 85 -1.82 -13.84 20.22
N PRO A 86 -2.55 -14.71 20.96
CA PRO A 86 -3.43 -15.71 20.37
C PRO A 86 -4.51 -15.12 19.45
N THR A 87 -4.87 -13.84 19.64
CA THR A 87 -5.77 -13.12 18.73
C THR A 87 -5.19 -12.96 17.32
N HIS A 88 -3.87 -12.75 17.19
CA HIS A 88 -3.19 -12.64 15.91
C HIS A 88 -3.17 -13.98 15.17
N SER A 89 -2.97 -15.10 15.87
CA SER A 89 -2.98 -16.42 15.24
C SER A 89 -4.37 -16.84 14.78
N ILE A 90 -5.43 -16.51 15.53
CA ILE A 90 -6.82 -16.72 15.11
C ILE A 90 -7.15 -15.87 13.88
N THR A 91 -6.77 -14.59 13.90
CA THR A 91 -7.00 -13.68 12.76
C THR A 91 -6.26 -14.15 11.52
N PHE A 92 -5.01 -14.58 11.67
CA PHE A 92 -4.22 -15.15 10.57
C PHE A 92 -4.83 -16.45 10.05
N GLY A 93 -5.30 -17.32 10.95
CA GLY A 93 -6.02 -18.55 10.58
C GLY A 93 -7.30 -18.28 9.80
N LEU A 94 -8.09 -17.27 10.17
CA LEU A 94 -9.30 -16.87 9.44
C LEU A 94 -8.97 -16.31 8.05
N ILE A 95 -7.90 -15.52 7.92
CA ILE A 95 -7.43 -15.01 6.62
C ILE A 95 -7.02 -16.18 5.72
N TRP A 96 -6.26 -17.14 6.24
CA TRP A 96 -5.84 -18.32 5.49
C TRP A 96 -7.00 -19.26 5.15
N ALA A 97 -7.99 -19.41 6.03
CA ALA A 97 -9.20 -20.18 5.74
C ALA A 97 -10.00 -19.57 4.58
N GLY A 98 -10.24 -18.25 4.62
CA GLY A 98 -10.87 -17.53 3.52
C GLY A 98 -10.08 -17.61 2.21
N LEU A 99 -8.75 -17.55 2.30
CA LEU A 99 -7.84 -17.75 1.18
C LEU A 99 -7.96 -19.15 0.57
N VAL A 100 -7.93 -20.21 1.38
CA VAL A 100 -8.07 -21.59 0.88
C VAL A 100 -9.40 -21.75 0.13
N ILE A 101 -10.50 -21.23 0.69
CA ILE A 101 -11.82 -21.27 0.07
C ILE A 101 -11.81 -20.51 -1.27
N PHE A 102 -11.27 -19.30 -1.30
CA PHE A 102 -11.17 -18.53 -2.55
C PHE A 102 -10.27 -19.20 -3.58
N SER A 103 -9.12 -19.72 -3.17
CA SER A 103 -8.14 -20.36 -4.05
C SER A 103 -8.76 -21.57 -4.72
N ILE A 104 -9.44 -22.41 -3.94
CA ILE A 104 -10.25 -23.54 -4.43
C ILE A 104 -11.28 -23.05 -5.44
N ASN A 105 -12.10 -22.05 -5.09
CA ASN A 105 -13.10 -21.49 -6.00
C ASN A 105 -12.49 -20.94 -7.31
N SER A 106 -11.33 -20.28 -7.23
CA SER A 106 -10.63 -19.73 -8.40
C SER A 106 -10.07 -20.81 -9.34
N LEU A 107 -9.71 -21.97 -8.81
CA LEU A 107 -9.26 -23.14 -9.58
C LEU A 107 -10.46 -23.81 -10.27
N PHE A 108 -11.62 -23.88 -9.59
CA PHE A 108 -12.84 -24.44 -10.16
C PHE A 108 -13.47 -23.53 -11.24
N VAL A 109 -13.43 -22.21 -11.07
CA VAL A 109 -13.96 -21.22 -12.04
C VAL A 109 -13.07 -21.10 -13.29
N GLN A 110 -11.79 -21.48 -13.23
CA GLN A 110 -10.86 -21.45 -14.36
C GLN A 110 -10.94 -22.65 -15.31
N ARG A 111 -12.03 -23.42 -15.29
CA ARG A 111 -12.35 -24.36 -16.37
C ARG A 111 -13.20 -23.65 -17.43
N PRO A 112 -12.61 -23.01 -18.47
CA PRO A 112 -13.35 -22.80 -19.70
C PRO A 112 -13.59 -24.19 -20.32
N SER A 113 -14.85 -24.42 -20.66
CA SER A 113 -15.27 -25.51 -21.55
C SER A 113 -14.76 -25.28 -22.97
#